data_AF-A0A6P1NLX7-F1
#
_entry.id   AF-A0A6P1NLX7-F1
#
_cell.length_a   1.000
_cell.length_b   1.000
_cell.length_c   1.000
_cell.angle_alpha   90.00
_cell.angle_beta   90.00
_cell.angle_gamma   90.00
#
_symmetry.space_group_name_H-M   'P 1'
#
loop_
_entity.id
_entity.type
_entity.pdbx_description
1 polymer ?
#
loop_
_entity_poly.entity_id
_entity_poly.type
_entity_poly.pdbx_seq_one_letter_code
_entity_poly.pdbx_strand_id
1 'polypeptide(L)'
;MATELNNTAVDVQQLVPMVQNAQDTLEAMPGKWSADAGYCSAANLEHVKDLEASGATEFFISTRRMKHNQPVPESPRGRIPANATPAERMARKLKTKKGRTVYARRKAIVEPVFGQIHTRQGKHVLLRGLEKASGEWKLMAGCHNLLKLFSYRTATA
;
A
#
# COMPACT_ATOMS: atom_id res chain seq x y z
N MET A 1 -1.77 -9.87 9.14
CA MET A 1 -2.43 -8.69 8.52
C MET A 1 -1.69 -7.43 8.93
N ALA A 2 -1.45 -6.50 8.00
CA ALA A 2 -0.76 -5.24 8.30
C ALA A 2 -1.71 -4.19 8.91
N THR A 3 -1.93 -4.27 10.22
CA THR A 3 -2.82 -3.37 10.97
C THR A 3 -2.09 -2.74 12.15
N GLU A 4 -0.80 -2.44 11.99
CA GLU A 4 -0.04 -1.80 13.06
C GLU A 4 -0.40 -0.33 13.19
N LEU A 5 -0.66 0.10 14.43
CA LEU A 5 -0.94 1.48 14.79
C LEU A 5 0.32 2.08 15.43
N ASN A 6 0.75 3.25 14.97
CA ASN A 6 1.88 3.97 15.53
C ASN A 6 1.52 5.46 15.74
N ASN A 7 2.40 6.17 16.44
CA ASN A 7 2.29 7.61 16.71
C ASN A 7 3.28 8.44 15.87
N THR A 8 3.81 7.87 14.80
CA THR A 8 4.73 8.53 13.88
C THR A 8 3.93 9.14 12.73
N ALA A 9 4.05 10.45 12.52
CA ALA A 9 3.28 11.15 11.49
C ALA A 9 3.67 10.78 10.03
N VAL A 10 4.76 10.03 9.84
CA VAL A 10 5.28 9.64 8.52
C VAL A 10 5.19 8.14 8.30
N ASP A 11 4.68 7.74 7.14
CA ASP A 11 4.50 6.33 6.77
C ASP A 11 5.78 5.66 6.27
N VAL A 12 6.84 6.43 6.02
CA VAL A 12 8.11 5.95 5.43
C VAL A 12 8.64 4.71 6.16
N GLN A 13 8.59 4.70 7.48
CA GLN A 13 9.15 3.61 8.30
C GLN A 13 8.27 2.35 8.31
N GLN A 14 7.05 2.41 7.76
CA GLN A 14 6.07 1.33 7.87
C GLN A 14 6.12 0.35 6.69
N LEU A 15 6.80 0.68 5.58
CA LEU A 15 6.83 -0.21 4.40
C LEU A 15 7.46 -1.57 4.72
N VAL A 16 8.68 -1.56 5.28
CA VAL A 16 9.45 -2.78 5.55
C VAL A 16 8.74 -3.68 6.56
N PRO A 17 8.29 -3.17 7.73
CA PRO A 17 7.51 -4.00 8.67
C PRO A 17 6.24 -4.56 8.05
N MET A 18 5.54 -3.80 7.20
CA MET A 18 4.32 -4.28 6.54
C MET A 18 4.60 -5.42 5.56
N VAL A 19 5.70 -5.32 4.79
CA VAL A 19 6.10 -6.37 3.85
C VAL A 19 6.46 -7.66 4.61
N GLN A 20 7.27 -7.55 5.67
CA GLN A 20 7.64 -8.69 6.51
C GLN A 20 6.40 -9.36 7.12
N ASN A 21 5.53 -8.56 7.76
CA ASN A 21 4.31 -9.08 8.37
C ASN A 21 3.39 -9.78 7.35
N ALA A 22 3.33 -9.28 6.11
CA ALA A 22 2.54 -9.93 5.07
C ALA A 22 3.17 -11.25 4.62
N GLN A 23 4.49 -11.30 4.47
CA GLN A 23 5.20 -12.53 4.14
C GLN A 23 5.00 -13.59 5.22
N ASP A 24 5.11 -13.20 6.50
CA ASP A 24 4.92 -14.10 7.63
C ASP A 24 3.45 -14.57 7.74
N THR A 25 2.49 -13.69 7.45
CA THR A 25 1.05 -14.03 7.52
C THR A 25 0.61 -14.92 6.35
N LEU A 26 1.08 -14.63 5.13
CA LEU A 26 0.59 -15.27 3.90
C LEU A 26 1.43 -16.49 3.51
N GLU A 27 2.59 -16.68 4.13
CA GLU A 27 3.61 -17.69 3.76
C GLU A 27 4.05 -17.59 2.29
N ALA A 28 3.67 -16.51 1.61
CA ALA A 28 3.89 -16.27 0.19
C ALA A 28 3.93 -14.76 -0.09
N MET A 29 4.80 -14.36 -1.00
CA MET A 29 4.94 -12.96 -1.39
C MET A 29 3.90 -12.59 -2.46
N PRO A 30 3.02 -11.59 -2.23
CA PRO A 30 2.13 -11.09 -3.27
C PRO A 30 2.92 -10.62 -4.49
N GLY A 31 2.46 -10.98 -5.69
CA GLY A 31 3.17 -10.66 -6.92
C GLY A 31 3.17 -9.17 -7.27
N LYS A 32 2.28 -8.35 -6.68
CA LYS A 32 2.20 -6.91 -6.91
C LYS A 32 1.84 -6.15 -5.65
N TRP A 33 2.54 -5.05 -5.42
CA TRP A 33 2.38 -4.17 -4.27
C TRP A 33 2.13 -2.74 -4.73
N SER A 34 1.18 -2.05 -4.12
CA SER A 34 0.90 -0.64 -4.40
C SER A 34 0.95 0.17 -3.12
N ALA A 35 1.75 1.24 -3.10
CA ALA A 35 1.90 2.13 -1.95
C ALA A 35 1.79 3.60 -2.39
N ASP A 36 1.38 4.47 -1.47
CA ASP A 36 1.26 5.90 -1.74
C ASP A 36 2.62 6.64 -1.61
N ALA A 37 2.56 7.97 -1.62
CA ALA A 37 3.75 8.80 -1.54
C ALA A 37 4.36 8.90 -0.14
N GLY A 38 3.58 8.59 0.91
CA GLY A 38 4.06 8.54 2.29
C GLY A 38 5.11 7.46 2.50
N TYR A 39 5.08 6.39 1.70
CA TYR A 39 6.07 5.30 1.74
C TYR A 39 7.31 5.55 0.86
N CYS A 40 7.40 6.67 0.14
CA CYS A 40 8.49 6.92 -0.79
C CYS A 40 9.73 7.49 -0.09
N SER A 41 10.76 6.67 0.11
CA SER A 41 12.09 7.10 0.55
C SER A 41 13.19 6.38 -0.23
N ALA A 42 14.40 6.92 -0.26
CA ALA A 42 15.54 6.28 -0.91
C ALA A 42 15.81 4.87 -0.34
N ALA A 43 15.76 4.74 0.99
CA ALA A 43 15.93 3.47 1.68
C ALA A 43 14.85 2.45 1.30
N ASN A 44 13.57 2.86 1.27
CA ASN A 44 12.48 1.97 0.86
C ASN A 44 12.61 1.55 -0.60
N LEU A 45 13.05 2.46 -1.48
CA LEU A 45 13.19 2.18 -2.90
C LEU A 45 14.36 1.23 -3.20
N GLU A 46 15.46 1.31 -2.46
CA GLU A 46 16.53 0.30 -2.55
C GLU A 46 16.07 -1.04 -1.96
N HIS A 47 15.42 -1.03 -0.80
CA HIS A 47 14.90 -2.25 -0.18
C HIS A 47 13.93 -3.02 -1.10
N VAL A 48 12.97 -2.34 -1.73
CA VAL A 48 12.05 -3.02 -2.66
C VAL A 48 12.76 -3.48 -3.92
N LYS A 49 13.79 -2.79 -4.38
CA LYS A 49 14.57 -3.20 -5.55
C LYS A 49 15.32 -4.51 -5.28
N ASP A 50 15.83 -4.70 -4.06
CA ASP A 50 16.44 -5.96 -3.64
C ASP A 50 15.40 -7.09 -3.60
N LEU A 51 14.20 -6.83 -3.10
CA LEU A 51 13.09 -7.81 -3.11
C LEU A 51 12.64 -8.17 -4.54
N GLU A 52 12.59 -7.18 -5.44
CA GLU A 52 12.25 -7.35 -6.86
C GLU A 52 13.32 -8.14 -7.64
N ALA A 53 14.54 -8.27 -7.12
CA ALA A 53 15.64 -8.97 -7.81
C ALA A 53 15.33 -10.45 -8.08
N SER A 54 14.52 -11.07 -7.22
CA SER A 54 14.01 -12.44 -7.40
C SER A 54 13.04 -12.59 -8.58
N GLY A 55 12.45 -11.49 -9.06
CA GLY A 55 11.41 -11.46 -10.09
C GLY A 55 10.02 -11.94 -9.62
N ALA A 56 9.87 -12.37 -8.37
CA ALA A 56 8.62 -12.91 -7.85
C ALA A 56 7.59 -11.83 -7.46
N THR A 57 8.05 -10.60 -7.20
CA THR A 57 7.22 -9.49 -6.72
C THR A 57 7.53 -8.20 -7.48
N GLU A 58 6.57 -7.28 -7.51
CA GLU A 58 6.71 -5.97 -8.15
C GLU A 58 6.01 -4.88 -7.34
N PHE A 59 6.75 -3.82 -6.98
CA PHE A 59 6.30 -2.68 -6.20
C PHE A 59 5.98 -1.46 -7.09
N PHE A 60 4.90 -0.77 -6.74
CA PHE A 60 4.41 0.44 -7.38
C PHE A 60 4.17 1.51 -6.30
N ILE A 61 5.23 2.28 -6.00
CA ILE A 61 5.23 3.29 -4.94
C ILE A 61 5.13 4.68 -5.57
N SER A 62 4.12 5.45 -5.18
CA SER A 62 3.97 6.83 -5.66
C SER A 62 5.17 7.67 -5.27
N THR A 63 5.79 8.39 -6.19
CA THR A 63 6.93 9.27 -5.84
C THR A 63 6.52 10.70 -5.57
N ARG A 64 5.34 11.11 -6.04
CA ARG A 64 4.74 12.43 -5.82
C ARG A 64 3.21 12.31 -5.79
N ARG A 65 2.54 13.33 -5.25
CA ARG A 65 1.09 13.49 -5.38
C ARG A 65 0.78 14.03 -6.78
N MET A 66 0.21 13.19 -7.64
CA MET A 66 -0.26 13.65 -8.96
C MET A 66 -1.50 14.52 -8.78
N LYS A 67 -1.49 15.74 -9.34
CA LYS A 67 -2.68 16.62 -9.33
C LYS A 67 -3.75 16.02 -10.24
N HIS A 68 -5.01 15.99 -9.78
CA HIS A 68 -6.14 15.37 -10.50
C HIS A 68 -6.42 15.96 -11.89
N ASN A 69 -5.96 17.19 -12.16
CA ASN A 69 -6.24 17.92 -13.39
C ASN A 69 -5.01 18.14 -14.29
N GLN A 70 -3.95 17.32 -14.15
CA GLN A 70 -2.82 17.38 -15.07
C GLN A 70 -2.99 16.35 -16.19
N PRO A 71 -2.66 16.73 -17.44
CA PRO A 71 -2.68 15.80 -18.56
C PRO A 71 -1.82 14.59 -18.22
N VAL A 72 -2.32 13.41 -18.55
CA VAL A 72 -1.62 12.17 -18.28
C VAL A 72 -0.31 12.20 -19.08
N PRO A 73 0.86 12.22 -18.42
CA PRO A 73 2.11 12.29 -19.15
C PRO A 73 2.25 11.06 -20.05
N GLU A 74 2.79 11.26 -21.25
CA GLU A 74 3.02 10.17 -22.18
C GLU A 74 3.83 9.05 -21.54
N SER A 75 3.53 7.81 -21.93
CA SER A 75 4.32 6.68 -21.46
C SER A 75 5.75 6.84 -21.96
N PRO A 76 6.73 6.84 -21.04
CA PRO A 76 8.09 7.22 -21.37
C PRO A 76 8.72 6.22 -22.34
N ARG A 77 9.36 6.72 -23.39
CA ARG A 77 10.02 5.91 -24.45
C ARG A 77 11.54 5.91 -24.28
N GLY A 78 12.21 4.91 -24.87
CA GLY A 78 13.66 4.78 -24.87
C GLY A 78 14.28 4.17 -23.61
N ARG A 79 15.61 4.05 -23.62
CA ARG A 79 16.42 3.49 -22.53
C ARG A 79 16.35 4.39 -21.29
N ILE A 80 16.32 3.77 -20.11
CA ILE A 80 16.43 4.49 -18.84
C ILE A 80 17.89 4.98 -18.68
N PRO A 81 18.14 6.25 -18.37
CA PRO A 81 19.48 6.74 -18.08
C PRO A 81 20.17 5.90 -17.00
N ALA A 82 21.46 5.59 -17.18
CA ALA A 82 22.20 4.75 -16.23
C ALA A 82 22.25 5.39 -14.82
N ASN A 83 22.39 6.71 -14.78
CA ASN A 83 22.43 7.54 -13.57
C ASN A 83 21.05 7.89 -12.99
N ALA A 84 19.95 7.33 -13.51
CA ALA A 84 18.62 7.61 -12.96
C ALA A 84 18.51 7.10 -11.53
N THR A 85 18.05 7.96 -10.63
CA THR A 85 17.80 7.65 -9.22
C THR A 85 16.68 6.62 -9.06
N PRO A 86 16.60 5.91 -7.92
CA PRO A 86 15.50 4.97 -7.65
C PRO A 86 14.13 5.62 -7.76
N ALA A 87 14.00 6.87 -7.29
CA ALA A 87 12.77 7.64 -7.37
C ALA A 87 12.40 7.96 -8.83
N GLU A 88 13.36 8.35 -9.68
CA GLU A 88 13.09 8.58 -11.10
C GLU A 88 12.69 7.31 -11.84
N ARG A 89 13.33 6.18 -11.50
CA ARG A 89 12.99 4.86 -12.05
C ARG A 89 11.57 4.46 -11.66
N MET A 90 11.20 4.60 -10.39
CA MET A 90 9.84 4.33 -9.91
C MET A 90 8.80 5.28 -10.54
N ALA A 91 9.11 6.57 -10.63
CA ALA A 91 8.26 7.55 -11.30
C ALA A 91 8.04 7.19 -12.78
N ARG A 92 9.09 6.74 -13.48
CA ARG A 92 9.03 6.27 -14.86
C ARG A 92 8.18 4.99 -14.97
N LYS A 93 8.36 4.02 -14.07
CA LYS A 93 7.58 2.76 -13.99
C LYS A 93 6.09 3.05 -13.86
N LEU A 94 5.70 3.97 -12.97
CA LEU A 94 4.31 4.38 -12.78
C LEU A 94 3.66 5.04 -14.00
N LYS A 95 4.44 5.68 -14.89
CA LYS A 95 3.93 6.29 -16.13
C LYS A 95 3.70 5.29 -17.28
N THR A 96 4.21 4.07 -17.17
CA THR A 96 3.95 3.01 -18.16
C THR A 96 2.48 2.61 -18.16
N LYS A 97 1.96 2.04 -19.26
CA LYS A 97 0.58 1.52 -19.31
C LYS A 97 0.33 0.50 -18.19
N LYS A 98 1.25 -0.47 -18.01
CA LYS A 98 1.22 -1.48 -16.94
C LYS A 98 1.18 -0.83 -15.55
N GLY A 99 2.12 0.09 -15.27
CA GLY A 99 2.22 0.76 -13.98
C GLY A 99 0.97 1.56 -13.62
N ARG A 100 0.41 2.30 -14.59
CA ARG A 100 -0.86 3.02 -14.41
C ARG A 100 -2.02 2.07 -14.09
N THR A 101 -2.18 1.00 -14.85
CA THR A 101 -3.27 0.03 -14.64
C THR A 101 -3.19 -0.62 -13.26
N VAL A 102 -1.99 -1.02 -12.81
CA VAL A 102 -1.83 -1.63 -11.49
C VAL A 102 -2.07 -0.61 -10.39
N TYR A 103 -1.46 0.57 -10.46
CA TYR A 103 -1.56 1.59 -9.42
C TYR A 103 -2.99 2.19 -9.32
N ALA A 104 -3.73 2.28 -10.43
CA ALA A 104 -5.12 2.74 -10.43
C ALA A 104 -6.03 1.88 -9.55
N ARG A 105 -5.73 0.58 -9.39
CA ARG A 105 -6.49 -0.33 -8.52
C ARG A 105 -6.40 0.03 -7.05
N ARG A 106 -5.38 0.78 -6.60
CA ARG A 106 -5.24 1.17 -5.19
C ARG A 106 -6.48 1.87 -4.66
N LYS A 107 -7.10 2.74 -5.47
CA LYS A 107 -8.34 3.44 -5.12
C LYS A 107 -9.46 2.44 -4.81
N ALA A 108 -9.70 1.49 -5.72
CA ALA A 108 -10.76 0.50 -5.57
C ALA A 108 -10.49 -0.55 -4.47
N ILE A 109 -9.23 -0.81 -4.13
CA ILE A 109 -8.87 -1.82 -3.12
C ILE A 109 -8.90 -1.24 -1.71
N VAL A 110 -8.26 -0.09 -1.48
CA VAL A 110 -7.97 0.41 -0.13
C VAL A 110 -8.99 1.45 0.34
N GLU A 111 -9.51 2.32 -0.54
CA GLU A 111 -10.46 3.38 -0.13
C GLU A 111 -11.78 2.82 0.41
N PRO A 112 -12.39 1.76 -0.17
CA PRO A 112 -13.61 1.18 0.39
C PRO A 112 -13.40 0.55 1.77
N VAL A 113 -12.22 -0.01 2.05
CA VAL A 113 -11.89 -0.59 3.36
C VAL A 113 -11.93 0.49 4.42
N PHE A 114 -11.20 1.60 4.22
CA PHE A 114 -11.21 2.72 5.16
C PHE A 114 -12.57 3.40 5.25
N GLY A 115 -13.28 3.57 4.12
CA GLY A 115 -14.64 4.12 4.11
C GLY A 115 -15.59 3.29 4.96
N GLN A 116 -15.58 1.96 4.79
CA GLN A 116 -16.43 1.05 5.56
C GLN A 116 -16.08 1.03 7.05
N ILE A 117 -14.80 1.01 7.41
CA ILE A 117 -14.36 1.09 8.82
C ILE A 117 -14.86 2.40 9.42
N HIS A 118 -14.59 3.54 8.77
CA HIS A 118 -14.98 4.85 9.28
C HIS A 118 -16.50 5.01 9.43
N THR A 119 -17.28 4.51 8.46
CA THR A 119 -18.74 4.66 8.48
C THR A 119 -19.43 3.67 9.42
N ARG A 120 -18.92 2.42 9.55
CA ARG A 120 -19.62 1.35 10.29
C ARG A 120 -19.07 1.08 11.69
N GLN A 121 -17.78 1.34 11.92
CA GLN A 121 -17.09 0.97 13.17
C GLN A 121 -16.62 2.21 13.94
N GLY A 122 -16.30 3.28 13.23
CA GLY A 122 -15.85 4.54 13.81
C GLY A 122 -14.56 5.02 13.17
N LYS A 123 -14.32 6.33 13.27
CA LYS A 123 -13.14 6.99 12.70
C LYS A 123 -11.99 7.14 13.69
N HIS A 124 -12.27 7.07 14.98
CA HIS A 124 -11.34 7.40 16.05
C HIS A 124 -11.21 6.23 17.01
N VAL A 125 -9.99 6.02 17.50
CA VAL A 125 -9.72 5.21 18.69
C VAL A 125 -10.11 6.00 19.93
N LEU A 126 -10.79 5.37 20.87
CA LEU A 126 -11.32 5.98 22.10
C LEU A 126 -10.40 5.72 23.29
N LEU A 127 -9.61 4.63 23.25
CA LEU A 127 -8.70 4.29 24.33
C LEU A 127 -7.44 5.15 24.30
N ARG A 128 -7.00 5.58 25.48
CA ARG A 128 -5.76 6.35 25.65
C ARG A 128 -4.57 5.42 25.85
N GLY A 129 -3.44 5.80 25.25
CA GLY A 129 -2.19 5.02 25.28
C GLY A 129 -2.05 4.12 24.04
N LEU A 130 -0.85 4.07 23.48
CA LEU A 130 -0.57 3.42 22.18
C LEU A 130 -0.97 1.93 22.18
N GLU A 131 -0.66 1.20 23.25
CA GLU A 131 -0.99 -0.22 23.37
C GLU A 131 -2.49 -0.47 23.30
N LYS A 132 -3.27 0.27 24.09
CA LYS A 132 -4.73 0.14 24.14
C LYS A 132 -5.38 0.57 22.81
N ALA A 133 -4.91 1.68 22.23
CA ALA A 133 -5.36 2.15 20.92
C ALA A 133 -5.04 1.14 19.80
N SER A 134 -3.88 0.49 19.85
CA SER A 134 -3.49 -0.57 18.91
C SER A 134 -4.42 -1.79 19.03
N GLY A 135 -4.76 -2.19 20.26
CA GLY A 135 -5.75 -3.25 20.50
C GLY A 135 -7.14 -2.91 19.93
N GLU A 136 -7.61 -1.69 20.16
CA GLU A 136 -8.89 -1.21 19.61
C GLU A 136 -8.88 -1.19 18.06
N TRP A 137 -7.79 -0.70 17.46
CA TRP A 137 -7.62 -0.70 16.01
C TRP A 137 -7.60 -2.12 15.42
N LYS A 138 -6.89 -3.06 16.04
CA LYS A 138 -6.85 -4.47 15.64
C LYS A 138 -8.24 -5.12 15.74
N LEU A 139 -9.01 -4.80 16.78
CA LEU A 139 -10.38 -5.27 16.93
C LEU A 139 -11.29 -4.75 15.81
N MET A 140 -11.25 -3.45 15.51
CA MET A 140 -12.02 -2.85 14.40
C MET A 140 -11.67 -3.53 13.06
N ALA A 141 -10.38 -3.64 12.75
CA ALA A 141 -9.92 -4.30 11.53
C ALA A 141 -10.36 -5.78 11.48
N GLY A 142 -10.29 -6.51 12.59
CA GLY A 142 -10.77 -7.89 12.70
C GLY A 142 -12.27 -8.00 12.40
N CYS A 143 -13.10 -7.17 13.05
CA CYS A 143 -14.53 -7.08 12.80
C CYS A 143 -14.84 -6.76 11.33
N HIS A 144 -14.05 -5.89 10.69
CA HIS A 144 -14.22 -5.56 9.28
C HIS A 144 -14.01 -6.80 8.39
N ASN A 145 -12.93 -7.54 8.64
CA ASN A 145 -12.61 -8.75 7.88
C ASN A 145 -13.64 -9.86 8.08
N LEU A 146 -14.13 -10.05 9.31
CA LEU A 146 -15.20 -11.01 9.59
C LEU A 146 -16.48 -10.67 8.84
N LEU A 147 -16.89 -9.40 8.81
CA LEU A 147 -18.05 -8.96 8.04
C LEU A 147 -17.88 -9.18 6.54
N LYS A 148 -16.67 -8.99 6.01
CA LYS A 148 -16.35 -9.28 4.60
C LYS A 148 -16.48 -10.77 4.28
N LEU A 149 -15.94 -11.64 5.14
CA LEU A 149 -16.04 -13.10 4.96
C LEU A 149 -17.49 -13.58 5.07
N PHE A 150 -18.25 -13.07 6.05
CA PHE A 150 -19.66 -13.40 6.20
C PHE A 150 -20.48 -12.99 4.97
N SER A 151 -20.31 -11.74 4.51
CA SER A 151 -21.04 -11.22 3.34
C SER A 151 -20.66 -11.97 2.05
N TYR A 152 -19.40 -12.38 1.92
CA TYR A 152 -18.96 -13.20 0.79
C TYR A 152 -19.64 -14.57 0.80
N ARG A 153 -19.64 -15.25 1.95
CA ARG A 153 -20.27 -16.57 2.10
C ARG A 153 -21.77 -16.53 1.79
N THR A 154 -22.49 -15.51 2.24
CA THR A 154 -23.93 -15.40 1.99
C THR A 154 -24.27 -15.01 0.56
N ALA A 155 -23.38 -14.32 -0.16
CA ALA A 155 -23.58 -13.98 -1.57
C ALA A 155 -23.33 -15.16 -2.52
N THR A 156 -22.54 -16.16 -2.08
CA THR A 156 -22.23 -17.37 -2.84
C THR A 156 -23.12 -18.57 -2.50
N ALA A 157 -24.00 -18.43 -1.51
CA ALA A 157 -24.96 -19.46 -1.06
C ALA A 157 -26.34 -19.18 -1.67
#